data_AF-A0A2N3QWY3-F1
#
_entry.id   AF-A0A2N3QWY3-F1
#
_cell.length_a   1.000
_cell.length_b   1.000
_cell.length_c   1.000
_cell.angle_alpha   90.00
_cell.angle_beta   90.00
_cell.angle_gamma   90.00
#
_symmetry.space_group_name_H-M   'P 1'
#
loop_
_entity.id
_entity.type
_entity.pdbx_description
1 polymer ?
#
loop_
_entity_poly.entity_id
_entity_poly.type
_entity_poly.pdbx_seq_one_letter_code
_entity_poly.pdbx_strand_id
1 'polypeptide(L)'
;MLPILSAPCCGSKRTACLHWERPLICVLFLGEAYLSEISVPEDFMARDYTGETAVHWRARYADFIHALRAQYPDAHIVCTTTVLEHDANWDRAIDKVVAECNDPQVTHFAYSRAGTGTPGHPRIAEDEEMARELCAYLESFGAELWER
;
A
#
# COMPACT_ATOMS: atom_id res chain seq x y z
N MET A 1 -4.42 -44.03 18.99
CA MET A 1 -3.76 -44.17 17.68
C MET A 1 -4.34 -43.11 16.75
N LEU A 2 -3.66 -41.96 16.65
CA LEU A 2 -4.03 -40.87 15.74
C LEU A 2 -3.19 -41.03 14.46
N PRO A 3 -3.79 -41.10 13.27
CA PRO A 3 -2.99 -41.04 12.05
C PRO A 3 -2.62 -39.57 11.77
N ILE A 4 -1.31 -39.36 11.68
CA ILE A 4 -0.67 -38.20 11.08
C ILE A 4 -0.97 -38.29 9.58
N LEU A 5 -1.80 -37.38 9.06
CA LEU A 5 -1.84 -37.11 7.63
C LEU A 5 -0.87 -35.98 7.34
N SER A 6 0.30 -36.36 6.86
CA SER A 6 1.17 -35.49 6.09
C SER A 6 0.44 -35.11 4.79
N ALA A 7 0.41 -33.82 4.48
CA ALA A 7 0.04 -33.35 3.14
C ALA A 7 1.31 -32.77 2.47
N PRO A 8 1.64 -33.19 1.24
CA PRO A 8 2.80 -32.70 0.52
C PRO A 8 2.50 -31.39 -0.24
N CYS A 9 3.53 -30.54 -0.30
CA CYS A 9 3.98 -29.67 -1.39
C CYS A 9 3.03 -28.72 -2.18
N CYS A 10 3.54 -27.50 -2.34
CA CYS A 10 3.58 -26.68 -3.58
C CYS A 10 2.38 -25.78 -3.94
N GLY A 11 2.66 -24.47 -4.04
CA GLY A 11 2.16 -23.63 -5.15
C GLY A 11 0.69 -23.24 -5.19
N SER A 12 0.03 -22.98 -4.06
CA SER A 12 -1.38 -22.53 -4.06
C SER A 12 -1.52 -21.07 -4.54
N LYS A 13 -1.74 -20.85 -5.84
CA LYS A 13 -2.50 -19.67 -6.33
C LYS A 13 -3.99 -19.92 -6.11
N ARG A 14 -4.43 -19.92 -4.85
CA ARG A 14 -5.86 -19.92 -4.52
C ARG A 14 -6.35 -18.48 -4.59
N THR A 15 -7.39 -18.20 -5.37
CA THR A 15 -8.15 -16.97 -5.21
C THR A 15 -8.71 -16.97 -3.80
N ALA A 16 -8.31 -16.01 -2.97
CA ALA A 16 -8.85 -15.89 -1.64
C ALA A 16 -10.31 -15.45 -1.76
N CYS A 17 -11.25 -16.32 -1.36
CA CYS A 17 -12.66 -15.95 -1.24
C CYS A 17 -12.85 -15.19 0.07
N LEU A 18 -12.57 -13.89 0.06
CA LEU A 18 -12.59 -12.99 1.23
C LEU A 18 -14.00 -12.46 1.56
N HIS A 19 -15.07 -13.09 1.08
CA HIS A 19 -16.44 -12.55 1.23
C HIS A 19 -16.90 -12.41 2.69
N TRP A 20 -16.21 -13.06 3.64
CA TRP A 20 -16.47 -12.98 5.08
C TRP A 20 -15.50 -12.04 5.82
N GLU A 21 -14.41 -11.61 5.18
CA GLU A 21 -13.51 -10.58 5.68
C GLU A 21 -13.91 -9.25 5.04
N ARG A 22 -14.51 -8.37 5.84
CA ARG A 22 -14.88 -7.01 5.40
C ARG A 22 -13.99 -6.02 6.13
N PRO A 23 -12.79 -5.73 5.59
CA PRO A 23 -11.94 -4.72 6.19
C PRO A 23 -12.67 -3.37 6.11
N LEU A 24 -12.74 -2.66 7.24
CA LEU A 24 -13.19 -1.27 7.26
C LEU A 24 -12.14 -0.35 6.63
N ILE A 25 -10.86 -0.73 6.75
CA ILE A 25 -9.71 0.05 6.29
C ILE A 25 -8.78 -0.87 5.50
N CYS A 26 -8.37 -0.43 4.30
CA CYS A 26 -7.35 -1.10 3.49
C CYS A 26 -6.14 -0.17 3.34
N VAL A 27 -5.01 -0.52 3.95
CA VAL A 27 -3.77 0.25 3.84
C VAL A 27 -2.93 -0.33 2.70
N LEU A 28 -2.69 0.48 1.66
CA LEU A 28 -1.91 0.11 0.49
C LEU A 28 -0.52 0.68 0.59
N PHE A 29 0.42 -0.20 0.94
CA PHE A 29 1.84 0.08 0.92
C PHE A 29 2.50 -0.63 -0.27
N LEU A 30 2.46 0.03 -1.42
CA LEU A 30 3.08 -0.45 -2.66
C LEU A 30 3.82 0.73 -3.30
N GLY A 31 5.14 0.72 -3.16
CA GLY A 31 6.07 1.73 -3.70
C GLY A 31 7.38 1.07 -4.10
N GLU A 32 8.49 1.80 -4.01
CA GLU A 32 9.82 1.23 -4.28
C GLU A 32 10.07 0.00 -3.37
N ALA A 33 10.40 -1.13 -3.99
CA ALA A 33 10.77 -2.33 -3.26
C ALA A 33 12.26 -2.27 -2.92
N TYR A 34 12.60 -1.70 -1.77
CA TYR A 34 13.96 -1.81 -1.19
C TYR A 34 14.18 -3.21 -0.60
N LEU A 35 14.07 -4.22 -1.46
CA LEU A 35 14.51 -5.58 -1.19
C LEU A 35 15.55 -5.91 -2.24
N SER A 36 16.79 -6.14 -1.80
CA SER A 36 17.94 -6.53 -2.63
C SER A 36 17.76 -7.82 -3.45
N GLU A 37 16.57 -8.42 -3.43
CA GLU A 37 16.21 -9.65 -4.14
C GLU A 37 15.08 -9.47 -5.19
N ILE A 38 14.41 -8.31 -5.26
CA ILE A 38 13.42 -8.03 -6.31
C ILE A 38 14.07 -7.08 -7.32
N SER A 39 14.40 -7.62 -8.49
CA SER A 39 15.10 -6.96 -9.59
C SER A 39 14.28 -5.84 -10.25
N VAL A 40 14.02 -4.74 -9.57
CA VAL A 40 13.69 -3.47 -10.24
C VAL A 40 15.03 -2.82 -10.53
N PRO A 41 15.55 -2.90 -11.78
CA PRO A 41 16.97 -2.59 -12.03
C PRO A 41 17.31 -1.10 -11.90
N GLU A 42 16.30 -0.25 -11.74
CA GLU A 42 16.39 1.21 -11.78
C GLU A 42 15.12 1.81 -11.18
N ASP A 43 15.26 2.82 -10.31
CA ASP A 43 14.12 3.64 -9.87
C ASP A 43 13.64 4.49 -11.05
N PHE A 44 12.71 3.92 -11.82
CA PHE A 44 12.12 4.56 -12.99
C PHE A 44 11.27 5.78 -12.61
N MET A 45 10.76 5.84 -11.39
CA MET A 45 9.93 6.94 -10.92
C MET A 45 10.81 8.17 -10.64
N ALA A 46 11.98 7.96 -10.05
CA ALA A 46 13.03 8.97 -9.91
C ALA A 46 13.61 9.39 -11.27
N ARG A 47 13.95 8.42 -12.13
CA ARG A 47 14.64 8.68 -13.40
C ARG A 47 13.80 9.48 -14.40
N ASP A 48 12.57 9.03 -14.62
CA ASP A 48 11.67 9.63 -15.61
C ASP A 48 10.22 9.45 -15.17
N TYR A 49 9.78 10.35 -14.28
CA TYR A 49 8.41 10.39 -13.77
C TYR A 49 7.33 10.42 -14.87
N THR A 50 7.66 10.99 -16.03
CA THR A 50 6.76 11.10 -17.19
C THR A 50 6.92 9.97 -18.20
N GLY A 51 7.91 9.09 -17.99
CA GLY A 51 8.24 7.99 -18.87
C GLY A 51 7.15 6.94 -18.93
N GLU A 52 7.20 6.12 -19.99
CA GLU A 52 6.21 5.09 -20.25
C GLU A 52 6.03 4.12 -19.06
N THR A 53 7.11 3.72 -18.40
CA THR A 53 7.07 2.83 -17.23
C THR A 53 6.37 3.48 -16.04
N ALA A 54 6.65 4.76 -15.75
CA ALA A 54 6.01 5.50 -14.66
C ALA A 54 4.51 5.73 -14.93
N VAL A 55 4.15 6.06 -16.17
CA VAL A 55 2.76 6.16 -16.62
C VAL A 55 2.04 4.82 -16.49
N HIS A 56 2.66 3.74 -16.95
CA HIS A 56 2.11 2.40 -16.85
C HIS A 56 1.89 2.00 -15.40
N TRP A 57 2.87 2.23 -14.51
CA TRP A 57 2.75 1.93 -13.09
C TRP A 57 1.54 2.63 -12.46
N ARG A 58 1.36 3.94 -12.71
CA ARG A 58 0.22 4.69 -12.18
C ARG A 58 -1.12 4.14 -12.67
N ALA A 59 -1.21 3.77 -13.94
CA ALA A 59 -2.41 3.13 -14.50
C ALA A 59 -2.73 1.80 -13.80
N ARG A 60 -1.72 0.95 -13.57
CA ARG A 60 -1.89 -0.33 -12.87
C ARG A 60 -2.24 -0.16 -11.39
N TYR A 61 -1.69 0.87 -10.74
CA TYR A 61 -2.04 1.22 -9.37
C TYR A 61 -3.51 1.67 -9.27
N ALA A 62 -3.98 2.49 -10.20
CA ALA A 62 -5.38 2.89 -10.30
C ALA A 62 -6.31 1.68 -10.51
N ASP A 63 -5.97 0.80 -11.45
CA ASP A 63 -6.72 -0.45 -11.70
C ASP A 63 -6.85 -1.29 -10.42
N PHE A 64 -5.78 -1.35 -9.62
CA PHE A 64 -5.76 -2.10 -8.37
C PHE A 64 -6.64 -1.46 -7.30
N ILE A 65 -6.59 -0.13 -7.12
CA ILE A 65 -7.50 0.59 -6.23
C ILE A 65 -8.95 0.33 -6.65
N HIS A 66 -9.28 0.44 -7.94
CA HIS A 66 -10.63 0.19 -8.43
C HIS A 66 -11.09 -1.24 -8.17
N ALA A 67 -10.21 -2.23 -8.33
CA ALA A 67 -10.51 -3.62 -8.00
C ALA A 67 -10.80 -3.81 -6.49
N LEU A 68 -10.03 -3.16 -5.62
CA LEU A 68 -10.25 -3.19 -4.18
C LEU A 68 -11.56 -2.49 -3.78
N ARG A 69 -11.85 -1.32 -4.36
CA ARG A 69 -13.12 -0.61 -4.15
C ARG A 69 -14.32 -1.41 -4.62
N ALA A 70 -14.21 -2.15 -5.73
CA ALA A 70 -15.27 -3.04 -6.20
C ALA A 70 -15.50 -4.22 -5.24
N GLN A 71 -14.42 -4.75 -4.65
CA GLN A 71 -14.49 -5.87 -3.71
C GLN A 71 -14.95 -5.45 -2.30
N TYR A 72 -14.57 -4.25 -1.86
CA TYR A 72 -14.84 -3.71 -0.54
C TYR A 72 -15.43 -2.30 -0.64
N PRO A 73 -16.69 -2.15 -1.11
CA PRO A 73 -17.30 -0.86 -1.40
C PRO A 73 -17.45 0.07 -0.18
N ASP A 74 -17.47 -0.49 1.03
CA ASP A 74 -17.61 0.26 2.27
C ASP A 74 -16.25 0.59 2.93
N ALA A 75 -15.15 0.02 2.42
CA ALA A 75 -13.84 0.21 3.00
C ALA A 75 -13.22 1.56 2.62
N HIS A 76 -12.60 2.21 3.60
CA HIS A 76 -11.72 3.35 3.39
C HIS A 76 -10.34 2.84 2.97
N ILE A 77 -9.88 3.23 1.78
CA ILE A 77 -8.57 2.87 1.26
C ILE A 77 -7.59 4.01 1.55
N VAL A 78 -6.52 3.68 2.26
CA VAL A 78 -5.41 4.60 2.54
C VAL A 78 -4.21 4.13 1.73
N CYS A 79 -3.88 4.88 0.69
CA CYS A 79 -2.62 4.73 -0.02
C CYS A 79 -1.53 5.47 0.77
N THR A 80 -0.35 4.86 0.92
CA THR A 80 0.79 5.47 1.62
C THR A 80 2.09 4.86 1.10
N THR A 81 3.17 5.64 1.17
CA THR A 81 4.55 5.14 1.09
C THR A 81 5.06 4.81 2.49
N THR A 82 6.36 4.98 2.76
CA THR A 82 7.05 4.65 4.02
C THR A 82 7.98 5.78 4.41
N VAL A 83 8.42 5.81 5.67
CA VAL A 83 9.51 6.71 6.07
C VAL A 83 10.85 6.35 5.41
N LEU A 84 11.06 5.12 4.93
CA LEU A 84 12.34 4.72 4.32
C LEU A 84 12.69 5.54 3.08
N GLU A 85 13.99 5.60 2.77
CA GLU A 85 14.52 6.30 1.60
C GLU A 85 13.83 5.83 0.31
N HIS A 86 13.26 6.80 -0.41
CA HIS A 86 12.70 6.65 -1.74
C HIS A 86 12.57 8.04 -2.37
N ASP A 87 12.46 8.12 -3.70
CA ASP A 87 12.29 9.41 -4.37
C ASP A 87 10.87 9.97 -4.21
N ALA A 88 10.74 11.27 -3.93
CA ALA A 88 9.45 11.94 -3.73
C ALA A 88 8.48 11.84 -4.94
N ASN A 89 8.97 11.46 -6.11
CA ASN A 89 8.12 11.14 -7.25
C ASN A 89 7.20 9.94 -7.01
N TRP A 90 7.50 9.04 -6.07
CA TRP A 90 6.60 7.97 -5.65
C TRP A 90 5.37 8.52 -4.92
N ASP A 91 5.56 9.40 -3.92
CA ASP A 91 4.46 10.08 -3.24
C ASP A 91 3.61 10.87 -4.24
N ARG A 92 4.29 11.63 -5.13
CA ARG A 92 3.64 12.39 -6.20
C ARG A 92 2.80 11.52 -7.14
N ALA A 93 3.28 10.31 -7.45
CA ALA A 93 2.57 9.37 -8.30
C ALA A 93 1.30 8.87 -7.63
N ILE A 94 1.37 8.54 -6.34
CA ILE A 94 0.23 8.09 -5.54
C ILE A 94 -0.78 9.23 -5.38
N ASP A 95 -0.33 10.44 -5.03
CA ASP A 95 -1.17 11.64 -4.97
C ASP A 95 -1.98 11.84 -6.26
N LYS A 96 -1.29 11.74 -7.41
CA LYS A 96 -1.92 11.89 -8.72
C LYS A 96 -2.99 10.82 -8.95
N VAL A 97 -2.68 9.56 -8.67
CA VAL A 97 -3.64 8.46 -8.86
C VAL A 97 -4.84 8.61 -7.94
N VAL A 98 -4.63 8.89 -6.66
CA VAL A 98 -5.72 9.10 -5.68
C VAL A 98 -6.61 10.27 -6.09
N ALA A 99 -6.02 11.39 -6.51
CA ALA A 99 -6.79 12.53 -7.00
C ALA A 99 -7.62 12.19 -8.26
N GLU A 100 -7.06 11.39 -9.17
CA GLU A 100 -7.74 10.94 -10.39
C GLU A 100 -8.83 9.89 -10.13
N CYS A 101 -8.73 9.09 -9.06
CA CYS A 101 -9.78 8.18 -8.64
C CYS A 101 -11.08 8.93 -8.27
N ASN A 102 -10.98 10.17 -7.78
CA ASN A 102 -12.10 11.03 -7.41
C ASN A 102 -13.15 10.32 -6.52
N ASP A 103 -12.67 9.49 -5.58
CA ASP A 103 -13.48 8.75 -4.60
C ASP A 103 -13.06 9.22 -3.19
N PRO A 104 -13.96 9.82 -2.39
CA PRO A 104 -13.63 10.31 -1.05
C PRO A 104 -13.22 9.19 -0.07
N GLN A 105 -13.51 7.93 -0.39
CA GLN A 105 -13.06 6.77 0.39
C GLN A 105 -11.67 6.27 -0.04
N VAL A 106 -11.01 6.94 -0.99
CA VAL A 106 -9.63 6.67 -1.38
C VAL A 106 -8.81 7.91 -1.03
N THR A 107 -7.87 7.76 -0.10
CA THR A 107 -7.05 8.88 0.38
C THR A 107 -5.57 8.54 0.31
N HIS A 108 -4.72 9.55 0.15
CA HIS A 108 -3.28 9.42 0.30
C HIS A 108 -2.86 9.95 1.67
N PHE A 109 -2.03 9.20 2.37
CA PHE A 109 -1.37 9.62 3.59
C PHE A 109 0.13 9.59 3.40
N ALA A 110 0.79 10.72 3.67
CA ALA A 110 2.24 10.84 3.65
C ALA A 110 2.75 11.03 5.08
N TYR A 111 3.70 10.19 5.49
CA TYR A 111 4.40 10.35 6.77
C TYR A 111 5.20 11.65 6.81
N SER A 112 5.37 12.22 7.99
CA SER A 112 6.15 13.45 8.20
C SER A 112 7.59 13.35 7.68
N ARG A 113 8.12 12.13 7.68
CA ARG A 113 9.47 11.76 7.21
C ARG A 113 9.47 10.83 6.00
N ALA A 114 8.38 10.80 5.21
CA ALA A 114 8.33 10.00 3.98
C ALA A 114 9.59 10.20 3.12
N GLY A 115 10.26 9.11 2.74
CA GLY A 115 11.43 9.17 1.86
C GLY A 115 12.74 9.59 2.52
N THR A 116 12.78 9.84 3.84
CA THR A 116 13.95 10.45 4.53
C THR A 116 14.57 9.57 5.62
N GLY A 117 14.05 8.37 5.80
CA GLY A 117 14.46 7.38 6.78
C GLY A 117 15.71 6.62 6.38
N THR A 118 16.02 5.55 7.12
CA THR A 118 17.21 4.75 6.82
C THR A 118 16.99 3.85 5.59
N PRO A 119 18.04 3.57 4.80
CA PRO A 119 17.93 2.62 3.70
C PRO A 119 17.77 1.19 4.24
N GLY A 120 17.03 0.35 3.51
CA GLY A 120 16.77 -1.05 3.87
C GLY A 120 15.48 -1.23 4.65
N HIS A 121 15.42 -2.19 5.56
CA HIS A 121 14.20 -2.45 6.34
C HIS A 121 14.01 -1.46 7.49
N PRO A 122 12.75 -1.12 7.85
CA PRO A 122 12.47 -0.25 8.97
C PRO A 122 13.05 -0.82 10.27
N ARG A 123 13.61 0.06 11.08
CA ARG A 123 13.98 -0.22 12.46
C ARG A 123 12.74 -0.12 13.33
N ILE A 124 12.80 -0.70 14.53
CA ILE A 124 11.72 -0.64 15.53
C ILE A 124 11.23 0.80 15.74
N ALA A 125 12.14 1.77 15.87
CA ALA A 125 11.76 3.17 16.07
C ALA A 125 11.01 3.79 14.87
N GLU A 126 11.33 3.36 13.65
CA GLU A 126 10.68 3.81 12.41
C GLU A 126 9.30 3.16 12.25
N ASP A 127 9.17 1.87 12.60
CA ASP A 127 7.87 1.19 12.66
C ASP A 127 6.94 1.83 13.71
N GLU A 128 7.47 2.15 14.89
CA GLU A 128 6.71 2.85 15.92
C GLU A 128 6.30 4.26 15.49
N GLU A 129 7.15 4.97 14.74
CA GLU A 129 6.84 6.28 14.16
C GLU A 129 5.71 6.17 13.13
N MET A 130 5.84 5.29 12.15
CA MET A 130 4.80 5.04 11.15
C MET A 130 3.48 4.64 11.79
N ALA A 131 3.51 3.73 12.77
CA ALA A 131 2.30 3.30 13.47
C ALA A 131 1.61 4.46 14.19
N ARG A 132 2.36 5.30 14.92
CA ARG A 132 1.79 6.47 15.61
C ARG A 132 1.14 7.44 14.64
N GLU A 133 1.83 7.79 13.56
CA GLU A 133 1.35 8.76 12.58
C GLU A 133 0.12 8.23 11.81
N LEU A 134 0.15 6.96 11.39
CA LEU A 134 -0.98 6.34 10.72
C LEU A 134 -2.20 6.23 11.64
N CYS A 135 -2.02 5.85 12.91
CA CYS A 135 -3.12 5.83 13.88
C CYS A 135 -3.72 7.23 14.05
N ALA A 136 -2.89 8.26 14.23
CA ALA A 136 -3.39 9.64 14.37
C ALA A 136 -4.15 10.11 13.12
N TYR A 137 -3.70 9.73 11.93
CA TYR A 137 -4.41 10.00 10.68
C TYR A 137 -5.77 9.30 10.62
N LEU A 138 -5.83 8.01 10.94
CA LEU A 138 -7.08 7.23 10.94
C LEU A 138 -8.07 7.76 12.00
N GLU A 139 -7.59 8.15 13.17
CA GLU A 139 -8.40 8.78 14.22
C GLU A 139 -9.01 10.12 13.78
N SER A 140 -8.34 10.85 12.87
CA SER A 140 -8.82 12.15 12.38
C SER A 140 -10.12 12.09 11.58
N PHE A 141 -10.50 10.92 11.05
CA PHE A 141 -11.79 10.68 10.39
C PHE A 141 -12.96 10.57 11.38
N GLY A 142 -12.68 10.45 12.68
CA GLY A 142 -13.69 10.35 13.72
C GLY A 142 -14.35 8.97 13.84
N ALA A 143 -15.37 8.89 14.69
CA ALA A 143 -16.07 7.64 15.00
C ALA A 143 -16.75 7.00 13.77
N GLU A 144 -17.16 7.82 12.80
CA GLU A 144 -17.83 7.37 11.57
C GLU A 144 -16.99 6.42 10.71
N LEU A 145 -15.66 6.42 10.85
CA LEU A 145 -14.80 5.46 10.17
C LEU A 145 -14.98 4.03 10.72
N TRP A 146 -15.31 3.91 12.01
CA TRP A 146 -15.34 2.63 12.74
C TRP A 146 -16.73 2.03 12.86
N GLU A 147 -17.79 2.80 12.58
CA GLU A 147 -19.19 2.40 12.75
C GLU A 147 -19.87 1.88 11.47
N ARG A 148 -19.08 1.61 10.41
CA ARG A 148 -19.57 1.21 9.08
C ARG A 148 -19.84 -0.29 8.91
#